data_AF-A0A2R6F013-F1
#
_entry.id   AF-A0A2R6F013-F1
#
_cell.length_a   1.000
_cell.length_b   1.000
_cell.length_c   1.000
_cell.angle_alpha   90.00
_cell.angle_beta   90.00
_cell.angle_gamma   90.00
#
_symmetry.space_group_name_H-M   'P 1'
#
loop_
_entity.id
_entity.type
_entity.pdbx_description
1 polymer ?
#
loop_
_entity_poly.entity_id
_entity_poly.type
_entity_poly.pdbx_seq_one_letter_code
_entity_poly.pdbx_strand_id
1 'polypeptide(L)'
;MAGSGGQERTGEYVIDVLKAADDQYELQVSLTMGGMSSERTFSGTRAEVQRQMLSSRVGGMLAPLTTMRGFYGGRALQVGRSWSYSTEQGTASFEVTGTESYAGVDCFVSEASANGTVVHEACVSPDRGLAPYVAYYDESGELTYEMTLVDYEAG
;
A
#
# COMPACT_ATOMS: atom_id res chain seq x y z
N MET A 1 -2.28 -10.88 31.91
CA MET A 1 -1.39 -10.52 30.80
C MET A 1 -2.27 -9.82 29.78
N ALA A 2 -2.15 -8.51 29.66
CA ALA A 2 -3.02 -7.70 28.81
C ALA A 2 -2.42 -7.67 27.40
N GLY A 3 -3.13 -8.23 26.42
CA GLY A 3 -2.77 -8.08 25.02
C GLY A 3 -2.91 -6.61 24.61
N SER A 4 -1.93 -6.09 23.88
CA SER A 4 -2.02 -4.82 23.17
C SER A 4 -3.22 -4.90 22.22
N GLY A 5 -4.37 -4.37 22.66
CA GLY A 5 -5.60 -4.38 21.89
C GLY A 5 -5.49 -3.37 20.75
N GLY A 6 -4.97 -3.82 19.60
CA GLY A 6 -5.15 -3.10 18.35
C GLY A 6 -6.65 -2.86 18.12
N GLN A 7 -7.02 -1.64 17.74
CA GLN A 7 -8.40 -1.37 17.33
C GLN A 7 -8.54 -1.75 15.86
N GLU A 8 -9.16 -2.91 15.60
CA GLU A 8 -9.62 -3.25 14.26
C GLU A 8 -10.68 -2.23 13.81
N ARG A 9 -10.50 -1.68 12.61
CA ARG A 9 -11.45 -0.77 11.99
C ARG A 9 -11.56 -1.11 10.51
N THR A 10 -12.80 -1.26 10.04
CA THR A 10 -13.09 -1.39 8.62
C THR A 10 -13.46 -0.02 8.06
N GLY A 11 -13.00 0.24 6.85
CA GLY A 11 -13.35 1.43 6.08
C GLY A 11 -13.43 1.10 4.60
N GLU A 12 -14.07 1.99 3.88
CA GLU A 12 -14.25 1.92 2.44
C GLU A 12 -13.55 3.10 1.80
N TYR A 13 -12.86 2.87 0.68
CA TYR A 13 -12.37 3.95 -0.16
C TYR A 13 -12.74 3.69 -1.61
N VAL A 14 -13.03 4.77 -2.33
CA VAL A 14 -13.38 4.76 -3.75
C VAL A 14 -12.45 5.75 -4.46
N ILE A 15 -11.90 5.33 -5.59
CA ILE A 15 -11.09 6.18 -6.47
C ILE A 15 -11.78 6.22 -7.83
N ASP A 16 -12.51 7.31 -8.08
CA ASP A 16 -13.21 7.54 -9.33
C ASP A 16 -12.36 8.35 -10.29
N VAL A 17 -12.09 7.80 -11.48
CA VAL A 17 -11.39 8.50 -12.56
C VAL A 17 -12.42 9.32 -13.34
N LEU A 18 -12.51 10.62 -13.05
CA LEU A 18 -13.42 11.54 -13.74
C LEU A 18 -12.89 11.91 -15.13
N LYS A 19 -11.56 12.05 -15.26
CA LYS A 19 -10.90 12.37 -16.53
C LYS A 19 -9.51 11.73 -16.59
N ALA A 20 -9.18 11.18 -17.74
CA ALA A 20 -7.82 10.76 -18.10
C ALA A 20 -7.59 11.02 -19.59
N ALA A 21 -7.05 12.19 -19.92
CA ALA A 21 -6.78 12.60 -21.31
C ALA A 21 -5.55 13.51 -21.38
N ASP A 22 -4.69 13.31 -22.38
CA ASP A 22 -3.54 14.19 -22.68
C ASP A 22 -2.63 14.49 -21.46
N ASP A 23 -2.29 13.46 -20.69
CA ASP A 23 -1.52 13.55 -19.43
C ASP A 23 -2.16 14.47 -18.36
N GLN A 24 -3.47 14.72 -18.49
CA GLN A 24 -4.28 15.37 -17.48
C GLN A 24 -5.25 14.36 -16.87
N TYR A 25 -5.20 14.28 -15.56
CA TYR A 25 -6.00 13.37 -14.74
C TYR A 25 -6.86 14.19 -13.80
N GLU A 26 -8.08 13.71 -13.58
CA GLU A 26 -8.97 14.18 -12.54
C GLU A 26 -9.51 12.96 -11.81
N LEU A 27 -9.17 12.84 -10.54
CA LEU A 27 -9.55 11.73 -9.67
C LEU A 27 -10.37 12.27 -8.51
N GLN A 28 -11.53 11.67 -8.26
CA GLN A 28 -12.25 11.86 -7.00
C GLN A 28 -11.93 10.69 -6.08
N VAL A 29 -11.49 11.00 -4.87
CA VAL A 29 -11.17 9.99 -3.85
C VAL A 29 -12.08 10.21 -2.66
N SER A 30 -12.84 9.17 -2.34
CA SER A 30 -13.73 9.13 -1.19
C SER A 30 -13.22 8.10 -0.19
N LEU A 31 -13.26 8.42 1.09
CA LEU A 31 -12.86 7.54 2.20
C LEU A 31 -13.88 7.65 3.32
N THR A 32 -14.43 6.52 3.73
CA THR A 32 -15.33 6.41 4.88
C THR A 32 -14.76 5.38 5.86
N MET A 33 -14.45 5.81 7.08
CA MET A 33 -13.88 4.93 8.10
C MET A 33 -14.21 5.44 9.51
N GLY A 34 -14.78 4.59 10.37
CA GLY A 34 -14.99 4.91 11.79
C GLY A 34 -15.79 6.20 12.04
N GLY A 35 -16.83 6.45 11.22
CA GLY A 35 -17.66 7.66 11.31
C GLY A 35 -17.03 8.92 10.68
N MET A 36 -15.80 8.85 10.19
CA MET A 36 -15.21 9.89 9.34
C MET A 36 -15.60 9.61 7.89
N SER A 37 -16.04 10.63 7.17
CA SER A 37 -16.16 10.60 5.71
C SER A 37 -15.40 11.80 5.14
N SER A 38 -14.61 11.56 4.10
CA SER A 38 -13.86 12.59 3.40
C SER A 38 -13.90 12.30 1.91
N GLU A 39 -14.20 13.34 1.13
CA GLU A 39 -14.17 13.30 -0.33
C GLU A 39 -13.23 14.43 -0.81
N ARG A 40 -12.37 14.10 -1.77
CA ARG A 40 -11.39 15.03 -2.34
C ARG A 40 -11.21 14.77 -3.82
N THR A 41 -11.27 15.82 -4.63
CA THR A 41 -10.88 15.77 -6.04
C THR A 41 -9.45 16.25 -6.20
N PHE A 42 -8.65 15.49 -6.95
CA PHE A 42 -7.27 15.80 -7.33
C PHE A 42 -7.20 15.94 -8.84
N SER A 43 -6.58 17.00 -9.32
CA SER A 43 -6.44 17.25 -10.75
C SER A 43 -5.04 17.70 -11.14
N GLY A 44 -4.65 17.40 -12.37
CA GLY A 44 -3.37 17.79 -12.97
C GLY A 44 -2.67 16.62 -13.66
N THR A 45 -1.36 16.74 -13.84
CA THR A 45 -0.52 15.64 -14.33
C THR A 45 -0.49 14.48 -13.35
N ARG A 46 -0.10 13.28 -13.81
CA ARG A 46 0.07 12.11 -12.93
C ARG A 46 0.93 12.41 -11.71
N ALA A 47 2.06 13.10 -11.92
CA ALA A 47 2.98 13.45 -10.85
C ALA A 47 2.39 14.47 -9.87
N GLU A 48 1.57 15.41 -10.35
CA GLU A 48 0.89 16.38 -9.50
C GLU A 48 -0.23 15.73 -8.69
N VAL A 49 -1.05 14.88 -9.31
CA VAL A 49 -2.11 14.15 -8.62
C VAL A 49 -1.52 13.25 -7.52
N GLN A 50 -0.46 12.50 -7.82
CA GLN A 50 0.21 11.66 -6.82
C GLN A 50 0.77 12.50 -5.66
N ARG A 51 1.39 13.63 -5.95
CA ARG A 51 1.93 14.54 -4.93
C ARG A 51 0.82 15.14 -4.05
N GLN A 52 -0.26 15.59 -4.67
CA GLN A 52 -1.42 16.14 -3.96
C GLN A 52 -2.06 15.08 -3.07
N MET A 53 -2.23 13.86 -3.59
CA MET A 53 -2.78 12.72 -2.85
C MET A 53 -1.90 12.43 -1.61
N LEU A 54 -0.60 12.26 -1.79
CA LEU A 54 0.36 12.03 -0.69
C LEU A 54 0.39 13.16 0.35
N SER A 55 0.18 14.40 -0.07
CA SER A 55 0.11 15.56 0.83
C SER A 55 -1.23 15.70 1.57
N SER A 56 -2.26 14.97 1.12
CA SER A 56 -3.60 15.02 1.70
C SER A 56 -3.74 14.00 2.83
N ARG A 57 -4.64 14.27 3.78
CA ARG A 57 -4.92 13.32 4.87
C ARG A 57 -5.45 11.97 4.35
N VAL A 58 -6.33 12.00 3.34
CA VAL A 58 -6.90 10.79 2.74
C VAL A 58 -5.84 9.99 2.00
N GLY A 59 -5.06 10.64 1.14
CA GLY A 59 -4.02 9.95 0.39
C GLY A 59 -2.84 9.50 1.25
N GLY A 60 -2.54 10.17 2.37
CA GLY A 60 -1.60 9.67 3.36
C GLY A 60 -2.05 8.35 4.00
N MET A 61 -3.36 8.20 4.27
CA MET A 61 -3.92 6.94 4.78
C MET A 61 -3.96 5.83 3.72
N LEU A 62 -4.12 6.18 2.44
CA LEU A 62 -4.14 5.22 1.33
C LEU A 62 -2.75 4.97 0.71
N ALA A 63 -1.72 5.70 1.13
CA ALA A 63 -0.38 5.58 0.58
C ALA A 63 0.18 4.14 0.65
N PRO A 64 0.03 3.41 1.78
CA PRO A 64 0.49 2.02 1.86
C PRO A 64 -0.15 1.12 0.81
N LEU A 65 -1.41 1.36 0.44
CA LEU A 65 -2.12 0.53 -0.53
C LEU A 65 -1.80 0.91 -1.99
N THR A 66 -1.48 2.18 -2.25
CA THR A 66 -1.45 2.74 -3.61
C THR A 66 -0.05 3.07 -4.14
N THR A 67 0.98 3.12 -3.27
CA THR A 67 2.33 3.58 -3.65
C THR A 67 3.41 2.50 -3.69
N MET A 68 3.01 1.25 -3.53
CA MET A 68 3.93 0.11 -3.41
C MET A 68 4.85 -0.06 -4.62
N ARG A 69 4.40 0.27 -5.83
CA ARG A 69 5.28 0.25 -7.01
C ARG A 69 6.51 1.17 -6.88
N GLY A 70 6.35 2.32 -6.24
CA GLY A 70 7.45 3.25 -5.95
C GLY A 70 8.38 2.70 -4.88
N PHE A 71 7.83 2.04 -3.86
CA PHE A 71 8.56 1.42 -2.75
C PHE A 71 9.58 0.37 -3.24
N TYR A 72 9.22 -0.46 -4.22
CA TYR A 72 10.16 -1.43 -4.82
C TYR A 72 11.04 -0.84 -5.92
N GLY A 73 11.11 0.49 -6.06
CA GLY A 73 11.93 1.16 -7.06
C GLY A 73 11.56 0.79 -8.51
N GLY A 74 10.30 0.46 -8.75
CA GLY A 74 9.82 0.03 -10.07
C GLY A 74 10.28 -1.37 -10.51
N ARG A 75 10.89 -2.15 -9.62
CA ARG A 75 11.30 -3.53 -9.92
C ARG A 75 10.08 -4.42 -10.14
N ALA A 76 10.18 -5.33 -11.11
CA ALA A 76 9.17 -6.35 -11.32
C ALA A 76 9.14 -7.31 -10.12
N LEU A 77 7.94 -7.52 -9.57
CA LEU A 77 7.70 -8.52 -8.53
C LEU A 77 7.58 -9.88 -9.20
N GLN A 78 8.42 -10.82 -8.78
CA GLN A 78 8.42 -12.19 -9.28
C GLN A 78 8.87 -13.10 -8.15
N VAL A 79 8.13 -14.19 -7.94
CA VAL A 79 8.42 -15.18 -6.88
C VAL A 79 9.86 -15.69 -6.99
N GLY A 80 10.55 -15.77 -5.85
CA GLY A 80 11.95 -16.17 -5.74
C GLY A 80 12.95 -15.06 -6.05
N ARG A 81 12.48 -13.84 -6.36
CA ARG A 81 13.35 -12.69 -6.53
C ARG A 81 13.61 -12.03 -5.19
N SER A 82 14.89 -11.80 -4.89
CA SER A 82 15.31 -11.03 -3.73
C SER A 82 16.36 -9.99 -4.11
N TRP A 83 16.48 -8.97 -3.28
CA TRP A 83 17.52 -7.98 -3.39
C TRP A 83 17.77 -7.31 -2.05
N SER A 84 18.97 -6.77 -1.87
CA SER A 84 19.31 -6.01 -0.68
C SER A 84 20.05 -4.73 -1.01
N TYR A 85 19.99 -3.79 -0.09
CA TYR A 85 20.71 -2.54 -0.10
C TYR A 85 21.39 -2.38 1.26
N SER A 86 22.69 -2.17 1.25
CA SER A 86 23.44 -1.82 2.46
C SER A 86 23.63 -0.31 2.52
N THR A 87 23.27 0.28 3.65
CA THR A 87 23.49 1.68 3.98
C THR A 87 24.33 1.76 5.26
N GLU A 88 24.78 2.96 5.65
CA GLU A 88 25.48 3.18 6.93
C GLU A 88 24.63 2.78 8.15
N GLN A 89 23.30 2.69 7.99
CA GLN A 89 22.35 2.37 9.03
C GLN A 89 22.02 0.87 9.12
N GLY A 90 22.49 0.06 8.17
CA GLY A 90 22.25 -1.38 8.15
C GLY A 90 22.00 -1.95 6.76
N THR A 91 21.51 -3.19 6.71
CA THR A 91 21.13 -3.85 5.46
C THR A 91 19.62 -4.00 5.39
N ALA A 92 19.00 -3.40 4.37
CA ALA A 92 17.61 -3.63 4.01
C ALA A 92 17.57 -4.72 2.94
N SER A 93 16.80 -5.79 3.16
CA SER A 93 16.57 -6.86 2.19
C SER A 93 15.11 -6.93 1.83
N PHE A 94 14.83 -7.33 0.60
CA PHE A 94 13.50 -7.50 0.05
C PHE A 94 13.46 -8.85 -0.64
N GLU A 95 12.37 -9.58 -0.46
CA GLU A 95 12.14 -10.87 -1.09
C GLU A 95 10.68 -10.99 -1.51
N VAL A 96 10.45 -11.60 -2.67
CA VAL A 96 9.11 -11.97 -3.14
C VAL A 96 8.96 -13.46 -2.91
N THR A 97 8.23 -13.83 -1.86
CA THR A 97 8.16 -15.20 -1.33
C THR A 97 7.10 -16.04 -2.05
N GLY A 98 6.05 -15.42 -2.58
CA GLY A 98 4.95 -16.16 -3.18
C GLY A 98 3.88 -15.29 -3.85
N THR A 99 2.72 -15.89 -4.02
CA THR A 99 1.51 -15.25 -4.54
C THR A 99 0.33 -15.63 -3.65
N GLU A 100 -0.52 -14.66 -3.37
CA GLU A 100 -1.76 -14.85 -2.62
C GLU A 100 -2.90 -14.08 -3.30
N SER A 101 -4.11 -14.26 -2.78
CA SER A 101 -5.31 -13.62 -3.31
C SER A 101 -6.17 -13.12 -2.15
N TYR A 102 -6.54 -11.84 -2.18
CA TYR A 102 -7.37 -11.20 -1.16
C TYR A 102 -8.54 -10.51 -1.84
N ALA A 103 -9.76 -10.79 -1.39
CA ALA A 103 -11.00 -10.29 -2.01
C ALA A 103 -11.05 -10.52 -3.53
N GLY A 104 -10.48 -11.64 -4.01
CA GLY A 104 -10.40 -11.97 -5.44
C GLY A 104 -9.34 -11.20 -6.23
N VAL A 105 -8.47 -10.43 -5.57
CA VAL A 105 -7.33 -9.76 -6.19
C VAL A 105 -6.06 -10.58 -5.97
N ASP A 106 -5.53 -11.15 -7.06
CA ASP A 106 -4.25 -11.84 -7.06
C ASP A 106 -3.09 -10.85 -6.89
N CYS A 107 -2.14 -11.21 -6.04
CA CYS A 107 -1.00 -10.38 -5.68
C CYS A 107 0.25 -11.20 -5.37
N PHE A 108 1.41 -10.56 -5.45
CA PHE A 108 2.70 -11.12 -5.08
C PHE A 108 3.02 -10.75 -3.63
N VAL A 109 3.28 -11.77 -2.81
CA VAL A 109 3.71 -11.59 -1.42
C VAL A 109 5.17 -11.17 -1.41
N SER A 110 5.45 -10.11 -0.67
CA SER A 110 6.78 -9.55 -0.52
C SER A 110 7.07 -9.18 0.92
N GLU A 111 8.28 -9.51 1.36
CA GLU A 111 8.78 -9.20 2.68
C GLU A 111 9.97 -8.25 2.55
N ALA A 112 10.02 -7.28 3.45
CA ALA A 112 11.15 -6.40 3.63
C ALA A 112 11.69 -6.59 5.04
N SER A 113 12.98 -6.87 5.14
CA SER A 113 13.70 -7.02 6.40
C SER A 113 14.78 -5.96 6.55
N ALA A 114 14.96 -5.48 7.77
CA ALA A 114 16.07 -4.61 8.17
C ALA A 114 16.94 -5.36 9.17
N ASN A 115 18.22 -5.52 8.86
CA ASN A 115 19.20 -6.23 9.70
C ASN A 115 18.77 -7.66 10.09
N GLY A 116 18.01 -8.33 9.23
CA GLY A 116 17.51 -9.69 9.44
C GLY A 116 16.16 -9.80 10.15
N THR A 117 15.58 -8.69 10.61
CA THR A 117 14.23 -8.64 11.17
C THR A 117 13.23 -8.17 10.11
N VAL A 118 12.11 -8.88 9.92
CA VAL A 118 11.03 -8.43 9.04
C VAL A 118 10.38 -7.18 9.63
N VAL A 119 10.36 -6.10 8.85
CA VAL A 119 9.79 -4.80 9.25
C VAL A 119 8.57 -4.43 8.43
N HIS A 120 8.36 -5.10 7.30
CA HIS A 120 7.22 -4.83 6.44
C HIS A 120 6.90 -6.05 5.56
N GLU A 121 5.63 -6.37 5.44
CA GLU A 121 5.09 -7.39 4.56
C GLU A 121 3.99 -6.76 3.70
N ALA A 122 3.92 -7.13 2.43
CA ALA A 122 2.83 -6.70 1.58
C ALA A 122 2.54 -7.71 0.48
N CYS A 123 1.26 -7.86 0.17
CA CYS A 123 0.80 -8.51 -1.04
C CYS A 123 0.45 -7.41 -2.05
N VAL A 124 1.14 -7.38 -3.18
CA VAL A 124 1.04 -6.30 -4.17
C VAL A 124 0.53 -6.84 -5.48
N SER A 125 -0.50 -6.22 -6.05
CA SER A 125 -1.05 -6.53 -7.37
C SER A 125 -0.59 -5.45 -8.37
N PRO A 126 0.51 -5.67 -9.13
CA PRO A 126 1.01 -4.69 -10.08
C PRO A 126 -0.01 -4.36 -11.18
N ASP A 127 -0.81 -5.35 -11.58
CA ASP A 127 -1.83 -5.22 -12.63
C ASP A 127 -2.96 -4.28 -12.22
N ARG A 128 -3.31 -4.28 -10.93
CA ARG A 128 -4.35 -3.42 -10.38
C ARG A 128 -3.81 -2.14 -9.75
N GLY A 129 -2.49 -2.03 -9.57
CA GLY A 129 -1.84 -0.88 -8.95
C GLY A 129 -2.17 -0.71 -7.47
N LEU A 130 -2.59 -1.80 -6.80
CA LEU A 130 -2.97 -1.80 -5.39
C LEU A 130 -2.27 -2.91 -4.62
N ALA A 131 -2.16 -2.75 -3.31
CA ALA A 131 -1.68 -3.78 -2.40
C ALA A 131 -2.85 -4.29 -1.55
N PRO A 132 -3.41 -5.48 -1.85
CA PRO A 132 -4.50 -6.03 -1.06
C PRO A 132 -4.14 -6.35 0.39
N TYR A 133 -2.86 -6.46 0.71
CA TYR A 133 -2.38 -6.68 2.07
C TYR A 133 -1.14 -5.84 2.32
N VAL A 134 -1.07 -5.20 3.49
CA VAL A 134 0.12 -4.52 3.99
C VAL A 134 0.19 -4.67 5.50
N ALA A 135 1.34 -5.06 6.01
CA ALA A 135 1.67 -5.08 7.43
C ALA A 135 3.02 -4.39 7.69
N TYR A 136 3.09 -3.63 8.79
CA TYR A 136 4.33 -3.05 9.29
C TYR A 136 4.62 -3.58 10.68
N TYR A 137 5.88 -3.91 10.91
CA TYR A 137 6.40 -4.40 12.17
C TYR A 137 7.43 -3.42 12.71
N ASP A 138 7.56 -3.34 14.03
CA ASP A 138 8.64 -2.57 14.66
C ASP A 138 9.98 -3.33 14.62
N GLU A 139 11.02 -2.72 15.19
CA GLU A 139 12.36 -3.32 15.25
C GLU A 139 12.43 -4.62 16.08
N SER A 140 11.42 -4.89 16.91
CA SER A 140 11.29 -6.14 17.67
C SER A 140 10.56 -7.24 16.90
N GLY A 141 9.97 -6.90 15.74
CA GLY A 141 9.12 -7.78 14.96
C GLY A 141 7.67 -7.82 15.46
N GLU A 142 7.26 -6.90 16.33
CA GLU A 142 5.86 -6.78 16.77
C GLU A 142 5.04 -6.03 15.72
N LEU A 143 3.86 -6.55 15.41
CA LEU A 143 2.93 -5.94 14.44
C LEU A 143 2.44 -4.58 14.97
N THR A 144 2.68 -3.53 14.19
CA THR A 144 2.28 -2.16 14.54
C THR A 144 1.06 -1.70 13.75
N TYR A 145 0.92 -2.17 12.51
CA TYR A 145 -0.11 -1.76 11.58
C TYR A 145 -0.38 -2.86 10.57
N GLU A 146 -1.65 -3.14 10.31
CA GLU A 146 -2.09 -4.08 9.29
C GLU A 146 -3.28 -3.50 8.54
N MET A 147 -3.29 -3.71 7.22
CA MET A 147 -4.42 -3.46 6.34
C MET A 147 -4.64 -4.68 5.47
N THR A 148 -5.87 -5.16 5.46
CA THR A 148 -6.30 -6.26 4.62
C THR A 148 -7.51 -5.83 3.80
N LEU A 149 -7.44 -6.04 2.49
CA LEU A 149 -8.54 -5.84 1.58
C LEU A 149 -9.55 -6.98 1.78
N VAL A 150 -10.73 -6.62 2.27
CA VAL A 150 -11.80 -7.57 2.56
C VAL A 150 -12.83 -7.67 1.45
N ASP A 151 -12.92 -6.63 0.62
CA ASP A 151 -13.82 -6.57 -0.52
C ASP A 151 -13.22 -5.70 -1.63
N TYR A 152 -13.50 -6.04 -2.88
CA TYR A 152 -12.99 -5.31 -4.05
C TYR A 152 -14.00 -5.33 -5.18
N GLU A 153 -14.45 -4.15 -5.58
CA GLU A 153 -15.29 -3.95 -6.76
C GLU A 153 -14.49 -3.19 -7.81
N ALA A 154 -14.33 -3.80 -8.99
CA ALA A 154 -13.83 -3.11 -10.16
C ALA A 154 -15.02 -2.51 -10.92
N GLY A 155 -15.00 -1.18 -11.11
CA GLY A 155 -15.90 -0.47 -12.02
C GLY A 155 -15.64 -0.76 -13.49
#